data_AF-A0A925X890-F1
#
_entry.id   AF-A0A925X890-F1
#
_cell.length_a   1.000
_cell.length_b   1.000
_cell.length_c   1.000
_cell.angle_alpha   90.00
_cell.angle_beta   90.00
_cell.angle_gamma   90.00
#
_symmetry.space_group_name_H-M   'P 1'
#
loop_
_entity.id
_entity.type
_entity.pdbx_description
1 polymer ?
#
loop_
_entity_poly.entity_id
_entity_poly.type
_entity_poly.pdbx_seq_one_letter_code
_entity_poly.pdbx_strand_id
1 'polypeptide(L)'
;MQHVRIQTTQNVFIEYEIASIGDRIVAGLLDILVYGAYWLLVSQVANWLREGNTIDYENYQAILLIAAIPNFFYHLLCEIFLNGQSIGKKIRKIKVARLDGTQPTIGNYLLR
;
A
#
# COMPACT_ATOMS: atom_id res chain seq x y z
N MET A 1 -5.62 -18.93 -16.92
CA MET A 1 -5.62 -17.50 -16.57
C MET A 1 -7.01 -16.95 -16.90
N GLN A 2 -7.60 -16.14 -16.02
CA GLN A 2 -8.92 -15.54 -16.28
C GLN A 2 -8.72 -14.18 -16.94
N HIS A 3 -9.54 -13.88 -17.94
CA HIS A 3 -9.49 -12.61 -18.68
C HIS A 3 -10.77 -11.82 -18.39
N VAL A 4 -10.62 -10.52 -18.12
CA VAL A 4 -11.75 -9.58 -18.04
C VAL A 4 -11.80 -8.78 -19.32
N ARG A 5 -12.97 -8.79 -19.97
CA ARG A 5 -13.26 -7.96 -21.14
C ARG A 5 -13.72 -6.59 -20.66
N ILE A 6 -12.97 -5.56 -21.02
CA ILE A 6 -13.33 -4.16 -20.77
C ILE A 6 -13.76 -3.54 -22.09
N GLN A 7 -14.97 -2.98 -22.12
CA GLN A 7 -15.44 -2.19 -23.25
C GLN A 7 -15.00 -0.75 -23.05
N THR A 8 -14.18 -0.26 -23.97
CA THR A 8 -13.72 1.14 -23.96
C THR A 8 -14.79 2.09 -24.50
N THR A 9 -14.63 3.39 -24.27
CA THR A 9 -15.52 4.45 -24.82
C THR A 9 -15.56 4.48 -26.34
N GLN A 10 -14.57 3.90 -27.01
CA GLN A 10 -14.51 3.74 -28.47
C GLN A 10 -15.17 2.44 -28.96
N ASN A 11 -15.92 1.75 -28.09
CA ASN A 11 -16.59 0.49 -28.40
C ASN A 11 -15.63 -0.64 -28.84
N VAL A 12 -14.38 -0.59 -28.38
CA VAL A 12 -13.38 -1.65 -28.60
C VAL A 12 -13.25 -2.48 -27.32
N PHE A 13 -13.25 -3.81 -27.48
CA PHE A 13 -13.05 -4.76 -26.40
C PHE A 13 -11.55 -5.00 -26.18
N ILE A 14 -11.07 -4.72 -24.96
CA ILE A 14 -9.71 -5.04 -24.54
C ILE A 14 -9.78 -6.14 -23.50
N GLU A 15 -9.04 -7.22 -23.73
CA GLU A 15 -8.91 -8.32 -22.79
C GLU A 15 -7.73 -8.06 -21.86
N TYR A 16 -8.02 -7.93 -20.57
CA TYR A 16 -7.00 -7.83 -19.54
C TYR A 16 -6.83 -9.17 -18.83
N GLU A 17 -5.59 -9.61 -18.72
CA GLU A 17 -5.25 -10.76 -17.88
C GLU A 17 -5.40 -10.38 -16.41
N ILE A 18 -6.24 -11.12 -15.68
CA ILE A 18 -6.43 -10.91 -14.26
C ILE A 18 -5.25 -11.53 -13.52
N ALA A 19 -4.65 -10.75 -12.63
CA ALA A 19 -3.63 -11.27 -11.72
C ALA A 19 -4.14 -12.48 -10.93
N SER A 20 -3.34 -13.55 -10.92
CA SER A 20 -3.64 -14.77 -10.19
C SER A 20 -3.82 -14.49 -8.70
N ILE A 21 -4.60 -15.34 -8.03
CA ILE A 21 -4.75 -15.32 -6.57
C ILE A 21 -3.38 -15.39 -5.90
N GLY A 22 -2.45 -16.19 -6.44
CA GLY A 22 -1.08 -16.30 -5.95
C GLY A 22 -0.31 -14.97 -5.98
N ASP A 23 -0.42 -14.19 -7.06
CA ASP A 23 0.23 -12.89 -7.16
C ASP A 23 -0.31 -11.88 -6.16
N ARG A 24 -1.62 -11.96 -5.87
CA ARG A 24 -2.26 -11.14 -4.85
C ARG A 24 -1.77 -11.51 -3.45
N ILE A 25 -1.62 -12.80 -3.16
CA ILE A 25 -1.09 -13.29 -1.87
C ILE A 25 0.35 -12.85 -1.68
N VAL A 26 1.22 -13.03 -2.69
CA VAL A 26 2.62 -12.62 -2.61
C VAL A 26 2.74 -11.10 -2.47
N ALA A 27 1.94 -10.32 -3.20
CA ALA A 27 1.91 -8.87 -3.02
C ALA A 27 1.50 -8.47 -1.59
N GLY A 28 0.49 -9.14 -1.01
CA GLY A 28 0.07 -8.92 0.37
C GLY A 28 1.13 -9.30 1.40
N LEU A 29 1.84 -10.42 1.20
CA LEU A 29 2.96 -10.82 2.05
C LEU A 29 4.11 -9.81 2.02
N LEU A 30 4.41 -9.25 0.84
CA LEU A 30 5.40 -8.19 0.70
C LEU A 30 4.97 -6.90 1.40
N ASP A 31 3.69 -6.52 1.30
CA ASP A 31 3.18 -5.35 2.02
C ASP A 31 3.26 -5.56 3.55
N ILE A 32 2.97 -6.77 4.06
CA ILE A 32 3.15 -7.13 5.47
C ILE A 32 4.63 -7.03 5.89
N LEU A 33 5.56 -7.47 5.04
CA LEU A 33 7.00 -7.36 5.31
C LEU A 33 7.40 -5.89 5.42
N VAL A 34 6.93 -5.03 4.51
CA VAL A 34 7.19 -3.58 4.59
C VAL A 34 6.65 -2.98 5.88
N TYR A 35 5.43 -3.37 6.30
CA TYR A 35 4.87 -2.95 7.58
C TYR A 35 5.73 -3.39 8.77
N GLY A 36 6.17 -4.65 8.79
CA GLY A 36 7.06 -5.18 9.82
C GLY A 36 8.39 -4.43 9.87
N ALA A 37 9.01 -4.19 8.71
CA ALA A 37 10.25 -3.44 8.62
C ALA A 37 10.11 -2.00 9.12
N TYR A 38 9.01 -1.33 8.79
CA TYR A 38 8.71 0.01 9.29
C TYR A 38 8.61 0.06 10.82
N TRP A 39 7.81 -0.83 11.42
CA TRP A 39 7.65 -0.91 12.88
C TRP A 39 8.96 -1.28 13.60
N LEU A 40 9.76 -2.16 13.02
CA LEU A 40 11.09 -2.47 13.53
C LEU A 40 11.99 -1.23 13.51
N LEU A 41 12.04 -0.47 12.42
CA LEU A 41 12.85 0.74 12.36
C LEU A 41 12.39 1.80 13.36
N VAL A 42 11.09 2.04 13.47
CA VAL A 42 10.52 3.02 14.42
C VAL A 42 10.85 2.64 15.86
N SER A 43 10.66 1.36 16.22
CA SER A 43 10.99 0.88 17.57
C SER A 43 12.48 0.95 17.87
N GLN A 44 13.36 0.61 16.91
CA GLN A 44 14.81 0.75 17.08
C GLN A 44 15.24 2.21 17.30
N VAL A 45 14.71 3.14 16.50
CA VAL A 45 15.00 4.58 16.67
C VAL A 45 14.49 5.09 18.01
N ALA A 46 13.27 4.71 18.40
CA ALA A 46 12.70 5.11 19.69
C ALA A 46 13.48 4.54 20.89
N ASN A 47 13.95 3.29 20.79
CA ASN A 47 14.80 2.67 21.81
C ASN A 47 16.17 3.37 21.93
N TRP A 48 16.81 3.69 20.79
CA TRP A 48 18.09 4.39 20.77
C TRP A 48 18.00 5.77 21.43
N LEU A 49 16.93 6.53 21.16
CA LEU A 49 16.69 7.82 21.79
C LEU A 49 16.43 7.70 23.31
N ARG A 50 15.76 6.62 23.74
CA ARG A 50 15.52 6.33 25.16
C ARG A 50 16.82 6.01 25.90
N GLU A 51 17.67 5.18 25.30
CA GLU A 51 18.98 4.81 25.87
C GLU A 51 19.90 6.02 26.05
N GLY A 52 19.77 7.04 25.20
CA GLY A 52 20.48 8.32 25.35
C GLY A 52 19.96 9.22 26.48
N ASN A 53 18.99 8.80 27.30
CA ASN A 53 18.25 9.62 28.28
C ASN A 53 17.64 10.91 27.68
N THR A 54 17.50 10.98 26.36
CA THR A 54 16.97 12.17 25.69
C THR A 54 15.46 12.28 25.80
N ILE A 55 14.77 11.17 26.14
CA ILE A 55 13.32 11.10 26.09
C ILE A 55 12.71 10.23 27.19
N ASP A 56 11.71 10.76 27.90
CA ASP A 56 10.89 10.06 28.92
C ASP A 56 9.89 9.06 28.32
N TYR A 57 9.31 8.21 29.17
CA TYR A 57 8.34 7.18 28.78
C TYR A 57 7.08 7.74 28.09
N GLU A 58 6.57 8.90 28.53
CA GLU A 58 5.40 9.54 27.91
C GLU A 58 5.69 9.96 26.46
N ASN A 59 6.87 10.51 26.22
CA ASN A 59 7.30 10.95 24.90
C ASN A 59 7.64 9.76 23.98
N TYR A 60 8.12 8.63 24.52
CA TYR A 60 8.27 7.38 23.77
C TYR A 60 6.92 6.91 23.21
N GLN A 61 5.85 6.95 24.02
CA GLN A 61 4.50 6.61 23.57
C GLN A 61 3.98 7.61 22.53
N ALA A 62 4.26 8.90 22.70
CA ALA A 62 3.88 9.92 21.72
C ALA A 62 4.53 9.68 20.36
N ILE A 63 5.81 9.31 20.31
CA ILE A 63 6.52 8.98 19.05
C ILE A 63 5.87 7.80 18.33
N LEU A 64 5.52 6.73 19.06
CA LEU A 64 4.84 5.56 18.48
C LEU A 64 3.45 5.92 17.94
N LEU A 65 2.69 6.75 18.66
CA LEU A 65 1.38 7.22 18.22
C LEU A 65 1.49 8.07 16.95
N ILE A 66 2.46 8.99 16.89
CA ILE A 66 2.69 9.83 15.71
C ILE A 66 3.12 8.98 14.52
N ALA A 67 3.97 7.97 14.73
CA ALA A 67 4.42 7.05 13.68
C ALA A 67 3.28 6.13 13.15
N ALA A 68 2.25 5.86 13.96
CA ALA A 68 1.11 5.07 13.54
C ALA A 68 0.23 5.78 12.50
N ILE A 69 0.19 7.12 12.49
CA ILE A 69 -0.62 7.93 11.58
C ILE A 69 -0.23 7.69 10.11
N PRO A 70 1.02 7.94 9.67
CA PRO A 70 1.42 7.69 8.29
C PRO A 70 1.30 6.21 7.90
N ASN A 71 1.44 5.29 8.86
CA ASN A 71 1.25 3.86 8.62
C ASN A 71 -0.20 3.52 8.25
N PHE A 72 -1.18 4.16 8.89
CA PHE A 72 -2.59 4.00 8.56
C PHE A 72 -2.92 4.52 7.16
N PHE A 73 -2.32 5.65 6.77
CA PHE A 73 -2.46 6.21 5.45
C PHE A 73 -1.55 5.59 4.39
N TYR A 74 -0.64 4.68 4.75
CA TYR A 74 0.37 4.13 3.85
C TYR A 74 -0.21 3.52 2.58
N HIS A 75 -1.26 2.69 2.71
CA HIS A 75 -1.92 2.08 1.56
C HIS A 75 -2.57 3.13 0.66
N LEU A 76 -3.27 4.11 1.25
CA LEU A 76 -3.92 5.17 0.50
C LEU A 76 -2.91 6.05 -0.23
N LEU A 77 -1.86 6.48 0.48
CA LEU A 77 -0.79 7.31 -0.09
C LEU A 77 -0.08 6.56 -1.21
N CYS A 78 0.28 5.30 -1.02
CA CYS A 78 0.89 4.49 -2.06
C CYS A 78 -0.03 4.37 -3.28
N GLU A 79 -1.33 4.11 -3.09
CA GLU A 79 -2.26 3.99 -4.22
C GLU A 79 -2.46 5.33 -4.96
N ILE A 80 -2.45 6.46 -4.27
CA ILE A 80 -2.53 7.79 -4.90
C ILE A 80 -1.23 8.11 -5.67
N PHE A 81 -0.06 7.90 -5.07
CA PHE A 81 1.22 8.27 -5.68
C PHE A 81 1.71 7.28 -6.75
N LEU A 82 1.37 6.00 -6.62
CA LEU A 82 1.82 4.93 -7.52
C LEU A 82 0.71 4.41 -8.43
N ASN A 83 -0.32 5.23 -8.71
CA ASN A 83 -1.41 4.89 -9.63
C ASN A 83 -2.05 3.52 -9.35
N GLY A 84 -2.43 3.27 -8.09
CA GLY A 84 -3.13 2.07 -7.66
C GLY A 84 -2.22 0.88 -7.34
N GLN A 85 -0.94 1.14 -7.06
CA GLN A 85 0.04 0.14 -6.64
C GLN A 85 0.53 0.40 -5.21
N SER A 86 0.60 -0.64 -4.38
CA SER A 86 1.45 -0.65 -3.18
C SER A 86 2.85 -1.14 -3.56
N ILE A 87 3.81 -1.02 -2.65
CA ILE A 87 5.18 -1.52 -2.86
C ILE A 87 5.17 -3.02 -3.20
N GLY A 88 4.38 -3.84 -2.49
CA GLY A 88 4.22 -5.26 -2.79
C GLY A 88 3.59 -5.53 -4.16
N LYS A 89 2.55 -4.77 -4.52
CA LYS A 89 1.91 -4.86 -5.85
C LYS A 89 2.87 -4.45 -6.98
N LYS A 90 3.72 -3.45 -6.75
CA LYS A 90 4.72 -2.98 -7.72
C LYS A 90 5.78 -4.05 -8.01
N ILE A 91 6.22 -4.78 -6.99
CA ILE A 91 7.16 -5.91 -7.14
C ILE A 91 6.53 -7.03 -7.98
N ARG A 92 5.24 -7.32 -7.77
CA ARG A 92 4.49 -8.31 -8.59
C ARG A 92 3.96 -7.75 -9.90
N LYS A 93 4.27 -6.50 -10.25
CA LYS A 93 3.78 -5.78 -11.45
C LYS A 93 2.25 -5.81 -11.63
N ILE A 94 1.51 -5.93 -10.52
CA ILE A 94 0.05 -5.87 -10.52
C ILE A 94 -0.41 -4.48 -10.11
N LYS A 95 -1.60 -4.04 -10.56
CA LYS A 95 -2.18 -2.75 -10.20
C LYS A 95 -3.69 -2.84 -10.10
N VAL A 96 -4.28 -1.96 -9.31
CA VAL A 96 -5.74 -1.76 -9.30
C VAL A 96 -6.12 -0.89 -10.50
N ALA A 97 -7.06 -1.37 -11.32
CA ALA A 97 -7.60 -0.65 -12.47
C ALA A 97 -9.13 -0.67 -12.43
N ARG A 98 -9.76 0.36 -12.98
CA ARG A 98 -11.24 0.40 -13.07
C ARG A 98 -11.72 -0.53 -14.18
N LEU A 99 -12.93 -1.04 -14.02
CA LEU A 99 -13.60 -1.89 -15.02
C LEU A 99 -13.85 -1.15 -16.34
N ASP A 100 -13.94 0.19 -16.32
CA ASP A 100 -14.13 1.01 -17.52
C ASP A 100 -12.79 1.39 -18.21
N GLY A 101 -11.66 0.91 -17.69
CA GLY A 101 -10.31 1.23 -18.21
C GLY A 101 -9.84 2.67 -17.93
N THR A 102 -10.68 3.50 -17.29
CA THR A 102 -10.32 4.87 -16.89
C THR A 102 -9.37 4.90 -15.70
N GLN A 103 -8.58 5.98 -15.58
CA GLN A 103 -7.67 6.16 -14.44
C GLN A 103 -8.49 6.28 -13.14
N PRO A 104 -8.12 5.55 -12.07
CA PRO A 104 -8.87 5.63 -10.81
C PRO A 104 -8.67 6.99 -10.15
N THR A 105 -9.78 7.71 -9.94
CA THR A 105 -9.82 8.95 -9.15
C THR A 105 -9.56 8.67 -7.66
N ILE A 106 -9.07 9.67 -6.93
CA ILE A 106 -8.79 9.60 -5.47
C ILE A 106 -10.01 9.07 -4.68
N GLY A 107 -11.22 9.48 -5.04
CA GLY A 107 -12.46 9.00 -4.40
C GLY A 107 -12.70 7.49 -4.57
N ASN A 108 -12.22 6.89 -5.66
CA ASN A 108 -12.34 5.44 -5.88
C ASN A 108 -11.37 4.63 -5.03
N TYR A 109 -10.23 5.21 -4.63
CA TYR A 109 -9.32 4.57 -3.69
C TYR A 109 -9.85 4.64 -2.25
N LEU A 110 -10.61 5.69 -1.91
CA LEU A 110 -11.23 5.84 -0.59
C LEU A 110 -12.46 4.96 -0.38
N LEU A 111 -13.26 4.74 -1.44
CA LEU A 111 -14.51 3.98 -1.39
C LEU A 111 -14.34 2.48 -1.69
N ARG A 112 -13.09 2.01 -1.75
CA ARG A 112 -12.76 0.63 -2.15
C ARG A 112 -13.19 -0.40 -1.11
#